data_AF-A0A356M511-F1
#
_entry.id   AF-A0A356M511-F1
#
_cell.length_a   1.000
_cell.length_b   1.000
_cell.length_c   1.000
_cell.angle_alpha   90.00
_cell.angle_beta   90.00
_cell.angle_gamma   90.00
#
_symmetry.space_group_name_H-M   'P 1'
#
loop_
_entity.id
_entity.type
_entity.pdbx_description
1 polymer ?
#
loop_
_entity_poly.entity_id
_entity_poly.type
_entity_poly.pdbx_seq_one_letter_code
_entity_poly.pdbx_strand_id
1 'polypeptide(L)'
;MIKTPEEIALLEQAIALTGRGIAALQAQIRPGVMEYQLWSLFNHTLALEGCLEPAFPSIVAAGENVFCLHYMLPRTRLQAGDILQIDVGATAGGMC
;
A
#
# COMPACT_ATOMS: atom_id res chain seq x y z
N MET A 1 -10.49 10.13 21.88
CA MET A 1 -10.08 11.27 21.04
C MET A 1 -11.13 11.45 19.95
N ILE A 2 -11.54 12.68 19.63
CA ILE A 2 -12.54 12.99 18.59
C ILE A 2 -11.86 13.90 17.57
N LYS A 3 -11.99 13.59 16.27
CA LYS A 3 -11.37 14.36 15.18
C LYS A 3 -12.16 15.60 14.82
N THR A 4 -11.48 16.69 14.48
CA THR A 4 -12.12 17.90 13.94
C THR A 4 -12.52 17.70 12.48
N PRO A 5 -13.42 18.54 11.93
CA PRO A 5 -13.77 18.49 10.51
C PRO A 5 -12.55 18.60 9.58
N GLU A 6 -11.55 19.41 9.94
CA GLU A 6 -10.31 19.59 9.17
C GLU A 6 -9.44 18.34 9.21
N GLU A 7 -9.31 17.70 10.38
CA GLU A 7 -8.61 16.41 10.50
C GLU A 7 -9.31 15.32 9.68
N ILE A 8 -10.64 15.30 9.67
CA ILE A 8 -11.42 14.36 8.85
C ILE A 8 -11.17 14.60 7.36
N ALA A 9 -11.18 15.85 6.90
CA ALA A 9 -10.90 16.17 5.50
C ALA A 9 -9.50 15.71 5.07
N LEU A 10 -8.50 15.82 5.95
CA LEU A 10 -7.16 15.28 5.69
C LEU A 10 -7.14 13.75 5.67
N LEU A 11 -7.87 13.07 6.56
CA LEU A 11 -8.03 11.61 6.51
C LEU A 11 -8.68 11.16 5.20
N GLU A 12 -9.72 11.84 4.72
CA GLU A 12 -10.36 11.54 3.44
C GLU A 12 -9.39 11.68 2.26
N GLN A 13 -8.52 12.69 2.29
CA GLN A 13 -7.44 12.84 1.30
C GLN A 13 -6.44 11.68 1.36
N ALA A 14 -5.97 11.29 2.54
CA ALA A 14 -5.06 10.16 2.73
C ALA A 14 -5.71 8.83 2.27
N ILE A 15 -6.98 8.61 2.57
CA ILE A 15 -7.76 7.45 2.09
C ILE A 15 -7.85 7.45 0.56
N ALA A 16 -8.14 8.60 -0.06
CA ALA A 16 -8.23 8.71 -1.51
C ALA A 16 -6.88 8.43 -2.20
N LEU A 17 -5.77 8.91 -1.63
CA LEU A 17 -4.40 8.60 -2.10
C LEU A 17 -4.08 7.12 -1.98
N THR A 18 -4.39 6.52 -0.82
CA THR A 18 -4.22 5.07 -0.57
C THR A 18 -5.00 4.26 -1.60
N GLY A 19 -6.25 4.65 -1.88
CA GLY A 19 -7.09 4.02 -2.89
C GLY A 19 -6.51 4.07 -4.30
N ARG A 20 -5.90 5.20 -4.70
CA ARG A 20 -5.19 5.32 -6.00
C ARG A 20 -4.02 4.36 -6.09
N GLY A 21 -3.21 4.27 -5.02
CA GLY A 21 -2.12 3.30 -4.93
C GLY A 21 -2.61 1.86 -5.05
N ILE A 22 -3.67 1.49 -4.32
CA ILE A 22 -4.25 0.13 -4.37
C ILE A 22 -4.79 -0.18 -5.78
N ALA A 23 -5.46 0.76 -6.45
CA ALA A 23 -5.93 0.57 -7.82
C ALA A 23 -4.78 0.33 -8.81
N ALA A 24 -3.66 1.05 -8.65
CA ALA A 24 -2.45 0.82 -9.45
C ALA A 24 -1.88 -0.60 -9.23
N LEU A 25 -1.85 -1.07 -7.98
CA LEU A 25 -1.44 -2.45 -7.66
C LEU A 25 -2.35 -3.46 -8.35
N GLN A 26 -3.67 -3.31 -8.21
CA GLN A 26 -4.66 -4.23 -8.77
C GLN A 26 -4.48 -4.43 -10.29
N ALA A 27 -4.14 -3.36 -11.02
CA ALA A 27 -3.89 -3.43 -12.46
C ALA A 27 -2.65 -4.28 -12.85
N GLN A 28 -1.73 -4.52 -11.91
CA GLN A 28 -0.49 -5.25 -12.15
C GLN A 28 -0.42 -6.63 -11.48
N ILE A 29 -1.37 -6.97 -10.60
CA ILE A 29 -1.38 -8.29 -9.92
C ILE A 29 -1.63 -9.40 -10.94
N ARG A 30 -0.64 -10.29 -11.08
CA ARG A 30 -0.72 -11.52 -11.87
C ARG A 30 0.43 -12.47 -11.50
N PRO A 31 0.31 -13.78 -11.79
CA PRO A 31 1.41 -14.72 -11.60
C PRO A 31 2.69 -14.24 -12.31
N GLY A 32 3.83 -14.47 -11.66
CA GLY A 32 5.14 -14.08 -12.15
C GLY A 32 5.61 -12.69 -11.75
N VAL A 33 4.75 -11.83 -11.19
CA VAL A 33 5.17 -10.53 -10.64
C VAL A 33 5.87 -10.73 -9.30
N MET A 34 6.90 -9.93 -9.02
CA MET A 34 7.57 -9.92 -7.73
C MET A 34 6.84 -8.98 -6.75
N GLU A 35 6.77 -9.36 -5.48
CA GLU A 35 6.20 -8.50 -4.42
C GLU A 35 6.83 -7.10 -4.43
N TYR A 36 8.15 -6.97 -4.58
CA TYR A 36 8.80 -5.65 -4.60
C TYR A 36 8.35 -4.77 -5.78
N GLN A 37 7.88 -5.35 -6.90
CA GLN A 37 7.39 -4.57 -8.04
C GLN A 37 6.05 -3.94 -7.71
N LEU A 38 5.19 -4.65 -6.97
CA LEU A 38 3.94 -4.09 -6.46
C LEU A 38 4.26 -3.08 -5.35
N TRP A 39 5.10 -3.43 -4.38
CA TRP A 39 5.54 -2.52 -3.32
C TRP A 39 6.10 -1.20 -3.89
N SER A 40 6.97 -1.26 -4.90
CA SER A 40 7.54 -0.05 -5.52
C SER A 40 6.49 0.73 -6.32
N LEU A 41 5.55 0.05 -6.97
CA LEU A 41 4.46 0.69 -7.70
C LEU A 41 3.54 1.50 -6.78
N PHE A 42 3.21 0.97 -5.60
CA PHE A 42 2.42 1.71 -4.61
C PHE A 42 3.12 3.01 -4.21
N ASN A 43 4.39 2.90 -3.78
CA ASN A 43 5.19 4.05 -3.37
C ASN A 43 5.39 5.05 -4.52
N HIS A 44 5.61 4.57 -5.73
CA HIS A 44 5.71 5.41 -6.92
C HIS A 44 4.41 6.19 -7.17
N THR A 45 3.26 5.52 -7.05
CA THR A 45 1.94 6.14 -7.24
C THR A 45 1.71 7.26 -6.22
N LEU A 46 2.06 7.03 -4.95
CA LEU A 46 1.99 8.07 -3.92
C LEU A 46 2.94 9.24 -4.21
N ALA A 47 4.17 8.95 -4.65
CA ALA A 47 5.15 9.98 -4.97
C ALA A 47 4.71 10.90 -6.13
N LEU A 48 4.01 10.36 -7.13
CA LEU A 48 3.43 11.16 -8.22
C LEU A 48 2.37 12.16 -7.73
N GLU A 49 1.76 11.88 -6.59
CA GLU A 49 0.75 12.72 -5.93
C GLU A 49 1.35 13.62 -4.83
N GLY A 50 2.69 13.63 -4.70
CA GLY A 50 3.39 14.44 -3.70
C GLY A 50 3.52 13.80 -2.31
N CYS A 51 3.02 12.58 -2.11
CA CYS A 51 3.19 11.82 -0.87
C CYS A 51 4.47 10.98 -0.97
N LEU A 52 5.61 11.56 -0.58
CA LEU A 52 6.94 10.95 -0.73
C LEU A 52 7.24 9.83 0.28
N GLU A 53 6.60 9.89 1.45
CA GLU A 53 6.71 8.88 2.50
C GLU A 53 5.30 8.35 2.81
N PRO A 54 5.05 7.03 2.70
CA PRO A 54 3.79 6.45 3.14
C PRO A 54 3.65 6.59 4.66
N ALA A 55 2.43 6.42 5.18
CA ALA A 55 2.14 6.51 6.61
C ALA A 55 2.95 5.51 7.46
N PHE A 56 3.31 4.37 6.87
CA PHE A 56 4.15 3.34 7.44
C PHE A 56 4.80 2.52 6.32
N PRO A 57 5.85 1.73 6.60
CA PRO A 57 6.48 0.88 5.60
C PRO A 57 5.47 -0.10 4.98
N SER A 58 5.22 0.04 3.68
CA SER A 58 4.25 -0.78 2.95
C SER A 58 4.60 -2.27 2.99
N ILE A 59 3.58 -3.11 3.21
CA ILE A 59 3.68 -4.57 3.21
C ILE A 59 2.96 -5.11 1.97
N VAL A 60 3.68 -5.92 1.21
CA VAL A 60 3.14 -6.74 0.12
C VAL A 60 3.65 -8.15 0.32
N ALA A 61 2.76 -9.05 0.70
CA ALA A 61 3.09 -10.43 1.06
C ALA A 61 2.21 -11.41 0.28
N ALA A 62 2.82 -12.40 -0.36
CA ALA A 62 2.17 -13.44 -1.16
C ALA A 62 2.36 -14.83 -0.56
N GLY A 63 1.40 -15.72 -0.78
CA GLY A 63 1.50 -17.13 -0.37
C GLY A 63 1.63 -17.25 1.14
N GLU A 64 2.59 -18.04 1.63
CA GLU A 64 2.79 -18.25 3.07
C GLU A 64 3.22 -16.97 3.83
N ASN A 65 3.75 -15.97 3.14
CA ASN A 65 4.19 -14.73 3.77
C ASN A 65 3.03 -13.94 4.39
N VAL A 66 1.79 -14.16 3.96
CA VAL A 66 0.59 -13.47 4.48
C VAL A 66 0.32 -13.75 5.97
N PHE A 67 0.96 -14.78 6.54
CA PHE A 67 0.86 -15.09 7.97
C PHE A 67 1.91 -14.34 8.82
N CYS A 68 2.85 -13.64 8.19
CA CYS A 68 3.79 -12.77 8.87
C CYS A 68 3.22 -11.34 8.94
N LEU A 69 2.73 -10.94 10.11
CA LEU A 69 2.01 -9.67 10.31
C LEU A 69 2.74 -8.44 9.76
N HIS A 70 4.04 -8.30 10.07
CA HIS A 70 4.88 -7.19 9.61
C HIS A 70 5.96 -7.69 8.64
N TYR A 71 5.54 -8.31 7.54
CA TYR A 71 6.45 -8.81 6.52
C TYR A 71 7.14 -7.67 5.75
N MET A 72 8.44 -7.47 6.01
CA MET A 72 9.24 -6.36 5.46
C MET A 72 10.19 -6.76 4.32
N LEU A 73 10.04 -7.97 3.76
CA LEU A 73 11.00 -8.55 2.82
C LEU A 73 10.38 -8.92 1.46
N PRO A 74 9.72 -8.00 0.73
CA PRO A 74 8.91 -8.31 -0.46
C PRO A 74 9.75 -8.88 -1.63
N ARG A 75 10.11 -10.16 -1.57
CA ARG A 75 11.05 -10.83 -2.49
C ARG A 75 10.51 -12.13 -3.08
N THR A 76 9.28 -12.49 -2.76
CA THR A 76 8.60 -13.64 -3.36
C THR A 76 8.01 -13.27 -4.71
N ARG A 77 8.01 -14.25 -5.63
CA ARG A 77 7.32 -14.17 -6.92
C ARG A 77 5.92 -14.76 -6.75
N LEU A 78 4.89 -13.97 -7.07
CA LEU A 78 3.49 -14.41 -7.04
C LEU A 78 3.29 -15.63 -7.93
N GLN A 79 2.58 -16.63 -7.42
CA GLN A 79 2.13 -17.82 -8.13
C GLN A 79 0.61 -17.77 -8.36
N ALA A 80 0.15 -18.61 -9.30
CA ALA A 80 -1.29 -18.77 -9.49
C ALA A 80 -1.92 -19.46 -8.26
N GLY A 81 -2.98 -18.86 -7.72
CA GLY A 81 -3.66 -19.35 -6.52
C GLY A 81 -3.12 -18.80 -5.20
N ASP A 82 -2.05 -18.00 -5.22
CA ASP A 82 -1.58 -17.31 -4.03
C ASP A 82 -2.62 -16.32 -3.50
N ILE A 83 -2.74 -16.27 -2.17
CA ILE A 83 -3.36 -15.14 -1.49
C ILE A 83 -2.31 -14.02 -1.40
N LEU A 84 -2.76 -12.79 -1.57
CA LEU A 84 -1.94 -11.59 -1.45
C LEU A 84 -2.48 -10.72 -0.31
N GLN A 85 -1.64 -10.41 0.67
CA GLN A 85 -1.88 -9.39 1.68
C GLN A 85 -1.22 -8.09 1.24
N ILE A 86 -2.02 -7.02 1.20
CA ILE A 86 -1.57 -5.65 0.97
C ILE A 86 -1.93 -4.84 2.21
N ASP A 87 -0.92 -4.36 2.92
CA ASP A 87 -1.09 -3.46 4.06
C ASP A 87 -0.26 -2.19 3.80
N VAL A 88 -0.97 -1.13 3.45
CA VAL A 88 -0.42 0.10 2.88
C VAL A 88 -1.27 1.30 3.28
N GLY A 89 -0.65 2.47 3.37
CA GLY A 89 -1.35 3.72 3.69
C GLY A 89 -0.56 4.95 3.27
N ALA A 90 -1.24 5.93 2.72
CA ALA A 90 -0.70 7.27 2.45
C ALA A 90 -0.90 8.18 3.67
N THR A 91 -0.28 9.37 3.64
CA THR A 91 -0.53 10.43 4.63
C THR A 91 -0.88 11.75 3.94
N ALA A 92 -1.70 12.56 4.60
CA ALA A 92 -2.01 13.92 4.19
C ALA A 92 -2.03 14.84 5.41
N GLY A 93 -1.23 15.91 5.41
CA GLY A 93 -1.15 16.85 6.55
C GLY A 93 -0.77 16.20 7.89
N GLY A 94 -0.06 15.08 7.87
CA GLY A 94 0.30 14.29 9.06
C GLY A 94 -0.80 13.33 9.55
N MET A 95 -1.94 13.27 8.87
CA MET A 95 -3.01 12.30 9.13
C MET A 95 -2.81 11.04 8.28
N CYS A 96 -3.12 9.88 8.85
CA CYS A 96 -3.01 8.57 8.23
C CYS A 96 -4.24 7.71 8.52
#